data_AF-A0A1W5DD13-F1
#
_entry.id   AF-A0A1W5DD13-F1
#
_cell.length_a   1.000
_cell.length_b   1.000
_cell.length_c   1.000
_cell.angle_alpha   90.00
_cell.angle_beta   90.00
_cell.angle_gamma   90.00
#
_symmetry.space_group_name_H-M   'P 1'
#
loop_
_entity.id
_entity.type
_entity.pdbx_description
1 polymer ?
#
loop_
_entity_poly.entity_id
_entity_poly.type
_entity_poly.pdbx_seq_one_letter_code
_entity_poly.pdbx_strand_id
1 'polypeptide(L)'
;MVDGASGQASSKLPSDATSQSVEAGENEQKLPRWQKWSMFGRWLGRDEQSSSLDSKPDNDGPRPSLGRRLSRIVVPGLPRPATFRRQNSERRERLSPVDPSVDERRTVSVDRRRTLSARPALLPTSAISKLPASEGPTPDDGSSSDLPTKPGGDHDTSPEKEHSRDPPPPRPSPPPPEAAPDEDRASEASVQDKVADQLALELEVKWILNLSMRFRDHTPREKFFVTYAEQPNRWRRVTISCDYRDAPADSLENDLQSLNSQREKSERIYESIHASVPEIHFFDTVTNLKLETKDDRLHVHVTEDINEIIPYPPIHAVKHLKCAMYSESEVEFDSHLSGFVYKVKVDGLVCIKKEIPGPDSVEEFLYEINALHALTGANNVIEFQALIVDEDRKVVKGLLISLAEYGALVDLLFEMKDCLVWATRERWAKQIVQGLAEIHEAGFVQGDFTLSNIVVNNREEAKIIDINRRGCPVGWEPPEITKLIASSQRISMYIGVKSDLFQLGMVLWALAEGNDEPESQPRPTDWPPRTSSRYFPPWTITT
;
A
#
# COMPACT_ATOMS: atom_id res chain seq x y z
N MET A 1 -42.88 -77.21 -17.60
CA MET A 1 -42.39 -77.87 -18.82
C MET A 1 -41.26 -77.01 -19.37
N VAL A 2 -40.05 -77.58 -19.53
CA VAL A 2 -39.11 -77.43 -20.67
C VAL A 2 -38.95 -75.98 -21.22
N ASP A 3 -37.94 -75.21 -20.79
CA ASP A 3 -36.55 -75.07 -21.35
C ASP A 3 -36.44 -73.82 -22.28
N GLY A 4 -35.31 -73.11 -22.42
CA GLY A 4 -33.99 -73.22 -21.76
C GLY A 4 -32.94 -72.22 -22.31
N ALA A 5 -31.69 -72.36 -21.79
CA ALA A 5 -30.39 -71.82 -22.25
C ALA A 5 -30.08 -70.32 -22.00
N SER A 6 -28.85 -69.86 -21.67
CA SER A 6 -27.56 -70.47 -21.24
C SER A 6 -26.71 -69.37 -20.52
N GLY A 7 -25.52 -69.54 -19.93
CA GLY A 7 -24.53 -70.64 -19.85
C GLY A 7 -23.40 -70.29 -18.83
N GLN A 8 -22.16 -70.78 -18.99
CA GLN A 8 -21.00 -70.47 -18.11
C GLN A 8 -19.66 -70.40 -18.88
N ALA A 9 -18.64 -69.72 -18.33
CA ALA A 9 -17.23 -69.86 -18.74
C ALA A 9 -16.20 -69.53 -17.63
N SER A 10 -14.95 -69.96 -17.84
CA SER A 10 -13.86 -70.05 -16.83
C SER A 10 -12.51 -70.32 -17.53
N SER A 11 -11.31 -70.09 -16.96
CA SER A 11 -10.86 -69.56 -15.65
C SER A 11 -9.32 -69.31 -15.68
N LYS A 12 -8.73 -68.95 -14.52
CA LYS A 12 -7.28 -69.04 -14.12
C LYS A 12 -6.38 -67.80 -14.25
N LEU A 13 -5.52 -67.69 -13.22
CA LEU A 13 -4.29 -66.88 -13.07
C LEU A 13 -3.08 -67.59 -13.73
N PRO A 14 -1.87 -66.99 -13.78
CA PRO A 14 -0.93 -67.14 -12.65
C PRO A 14 -0.07 -65.90 -12.31
N SER A 15 0.75 -66.05 -11.27
CA SER A 15 1.70 -65.11 -10.66
C SER A 15 3.07 -65.06 -11.35
N ASP A 16 3.84 -63.99 -11.17
CA ASP A 16 5.07 -64.07 -10.34
C ASP A 16 5.63 -62.68 -9.94
N ALA A 17 6.56 -62.66 -8.98
CA ALA A 17 7.09 -61.45 -8.35
C ALA A 17 8.60 -61.24 -8.59
N THR A 18 9.04 -59.97 -8.57
CA THR A 18 10.46 -59.62 -8.43
C THR A 18 10.63 -58.50 -7.41
N SER A 19 11.41 -58.76 -6.36
CA SER A 19 11.72 -57.81 -5.29
C SER A 19 12.83 -56.84 -5.71
N GLN A 20 12.77 -55.57 -5.28
CA GLN A 20 13.99 -54.83 -4.96
C GLN A 20 13.79 -53.76 -3.89
N SER A 21 14.84 -53.65 -3.08
CA SER A 21 14.99 -53.07 -1.76
C SER A 21 14.74 -51.56 -1.62
N VAL A 22 14.48 -51.16 -0.37
CA VAL A 22 14.42 -49.77 0.08
C VAL A 22 15.84 -49.16 0.13
N GLU A 23 16.05 -48.03 -0.54
CA GLU A 23 17.08 -47.05 -0.17
C GLU A 23 16.38 -45.75 0.25
N ALA A 24 16.70 -45.28 1.45
CA ALA A 24 16.18 -44.02 1.98
C ALA A 24 17.03 -42.86 1.46
N GLY A 25 16.60 -42.24 0.35
CA GLY A 25 17.13 -40.96 -0.10
C GLY A 25 16.37 -39.80 0.56
N GLU A 26 17.06 -38.98 1.34
CA GLU A 26 16.56 -37.69 1.81
C GLU A 26 16.34 -36.78 0.60
N ASN A 27 15.10 -36.74 0.12
CA ASN A 27 14.74 -35.94 -1.03
C ASN A 27 14.39 -34.52 -0.55
N GLU A 28 15.40 -33.66 -0.47
CA GLU A 28 15.22 -32.21 -0.33
C GLU A 28 14.28 -31.73 -1.45
N GLN A 29 13.00 -31.55 -1.12
CA GLN A 29 12.02 -30.95 -2.02
C GLN A 29 12.40 -29.49 -2.22
N LYS A 30 13.19 -29.23 -3.26
CA LYS A 30 13.52 -27.89 -3.75
C LYS A 30 12.23 -27.08 -3.91
N LEU A 31 12.05 -26.11 -3.02
CA LEU A 31 10.90 -25.23 -2.98
C LEU A 31 10.69 -24.56 -4.36
N PRO A 32 9.45 -24.42 -4.84
CA PRO A 32 9.21 -23.93 -6.20
C PRO A 32 9.65 -22.46 -6.37
N ARG A 33 10.10 -22.11 -7.57
CA ARG A 33 10.86 -20.88 -7.90
C ARG A 33 10.10 -19.53 -7.76
N TRP A 34 8.85 -19.52 -7.29
CA TRP A 34 8.01 -18.30 -7.27
C TRP A 34 8.34 -17.31 -6.14
N GLN A 35 9.03 -17.73 -5.07
CA GLN A 35 9.51 -16.83 -4.01
C GLN A 35 10.63 -15.85 -4.43
N LYS A 36 11.05 -15.82 -5.71
CA LYS A 36 12.17 -14.98 -6.18
C LYS A 36 11.80 -13.79 -7.05
N TRP A 37 10.56 -13.65 -7.51
CA TRP A 37 10.14 -12.52 -8.34
C TRP A 37 9.11 -11.66 -7.60
N SER A 38 9.36 -10.35 -7.56
CA SER A 38 8.51 -9.34 -6.90
C SER A 38 7.18 -9.16 -7.66
N MET A 39 6.20 -10.01 -7.34
CA MET A 39 4.91 -10.12 -8.03
C MET A 39 3.81 -9.33 -7.30
N PHE A 40 3.86 -8.00 -7.35
CA PHE A 40 2.78 -7.11 -6.86
C PHE A 40 2.50 -5.90 -7.78
N GLY A 41 3.03 -5.92 -9.01
CA GLY A 41 2.99 -4.79 -9.95
C GLY A 41 1.61 -4.36 -10.48
N ARG A 42 0.54 -5.11 -10.17
CA ARG A 42 -0.86 -4.74 -10.48
C ARG A 42 -1.66 -4.20 -9.29
N TRP A 43 -1.18 -4.35 -8.06
CA TRP A 43 -2.04 -4.26 -6.86
C TRP A 43 -2.59 -2.84 -6.55
N LEU A 44 -1.99 -1.76 -7.08
CA LEU A 44 -2.62 -0.44 -7.24
C LEU A 44 -2.25 0.23 -8.58
N GLY A 45 -1.79 -0.56 -9.56
CA GLY A 45 -1.08 -0.07 -10.75
C GLY A 45 -1.92 0.22 -12.01
N ARG A 46 -3.25 0.21 -11.93
CA ARG A 46 -4.14 0.51 -13.07
C ARG A 46 -4.76 1.89 -12.92
N ASP A 47 -4.06 2.90 -13.42
CA ASP A 47 -4.53 4.28 -13.64
C ASP A 47 -5.45 4.86 -12.54
N GLU A 48 -4.87 5.49 -11.50
CA GLU A 48 -5.60 6.43 -10.63
C GLU A 48 -6.01 7.72 -11.39
N GLN A 49 -6.85 7.59 -12.43
CA GLN A 49 -7.72 8.66 -12.89
C GLN A 49 -8.89 8.82 -11.91
N SER A 50 -8.55 9.18 -10.66
CA SER A 50 -9.50 9.72 -9.69
C SER A 50 -10.06 11.04 -10.23
N SER A 51 -11.18 10.93 -10.94
CA SER A 51 -11.86 12.06 -11.57
C SER A 51 -12.63 12.87 -10.52
N SER A 52 -11.90 13.67 -9.74
CA SER A 52 -12.50 14.74 -8.92
C SER A 52 -13.02 15.84 -9.85
N LEU A 53 -14.24 15.65 -10.37
CA LEU A 53 -14.94 16.57 -11.26
C LEU A 53 -15.36 17.84 -10.51
N ASP A 54 -14.46 18.82 -10.45
CA ASP A 54 -14.74 20.20 -10.06
C ASP A 54 -14.08 21.15 -11.10
N SER A 55 -14.66 21.20 -12.31
CA SER A 55 -14.21 22.11 -13.38
C SER A 55 -15.10 23.35 -13.48
N LYS A 56 -14.46 24.52 -13.46
CA LYS A 56 -15.07 25.78 -13.92
C LYS A 56 -14.61 26.05 -15.35
N PRO A 57 -15.50 26.40 -16.29
CA PRO A 57 -15.09 26.81 -17.62
C PRO A 57 -14.65 28.28 -17.64
N ASP A 58 -13.40 28.52 -18.02
CA ASP A 58 -13.01 29.79 -18.64
C ASP A 58 -13.39 29.76 -20.14
N ASN A 59 -13.82 30.89 -20.68
CA ASN A 59 -14.35 31.00 -22.03
C ASN A 59 -13.92 32.32 -22.68
N ASP A 60 -12.91 32.26 -23.55
CA ASP A 60 -12.50 33.36 -24.42
C ASP A 60 -13.08 33.18 -25.82
N GLY A 61 -14.03 34.05 -26.17
CA GLY A 61 -14.71 34.08 -27.47
C GLY A 61 -15.59 35.32 -27.61
N PRO A 62 -15.61 36.01 -28.77
CA PRO A 62 -16.02 37.42 -28.83
C PRO A 62 -17.53 37.65 -28.79
N ARG A 63 -17.94 38.72 -28.10
CA ARG A 63 -19.34 39.18 -28.00
C ARG A 63 -19.79 40.02 -29.19
N PRO A 64 -21.05 39.86 -29.64
CA PRO A 64 -21.91 40.98 -30.04
C PRO A 64 -22.97 41.29 -28.96
N SER A 65 -23.80 42.31 -29.21
CA SER A 65 -24.47 43.11 -28.17
C SER A 65 -26.02 43.07 -28.17
N LEU A 66 -26.60 43.67 -27.10
CA LEU A 66 -28.01 44.08 -26.89
C LEU A 66 -28.99 42.99 -26.39
N GLY A 67 -29.85 43.29 -25.38
CA GLY A 67 -30.89 42.30 -25.00
C GLY A 67 -31.83 42.42 -23.78
N ARG A 68 -31.67 43.35 -22.82
CA ARG A 68 -32.76 43.83 -21.90
C ARG A 68 -33.52 42.84 -20.94
N ARG A 69 -33.22 42.98 -19.62
CA ARG A 69 -34.11 42.90 -18.41
C ARG A 69 -34.64 41.56 -17.82
N LEU A 70 -34.03 41.23 -16.66
CA LEU A 70 -34.65 41.01 -15.33
C LEU A 70 -35.75 39.94 -15.09
N SER A 71 -35.43 38.96 -14.24
CA SER A 71 -36.10 38.76 -12.94
C SER A 71 -35.15 38.10 -11.92
N ARG A 72 -35.32 38.36 -10.61
CA ARG A 72 -34.49 37.79 -9.54
C ARG A 72 -35.25 36.67 -8.83
N ILE A 73 -34.57 35.54 -8.61
CA ILE A 73 -34.90 34.59 -7.53
C ILE A 73 -33.64 34.51 -6.65
N VAL A 74 -33.83 34.55 -5.32
CA VAL A 74 -32.75 34.57 -4.33
C VAL A 74 -32.74 33.24 -3.59
N VAL A 75 -31.58 32.58 -3.57
CA VAL A 75 -31.29 31.38 -2.75
C VAL A 75 -30.10 31.71 -1.84
N PRO A 76 -30.08 31.30 -0.56
CA PRO A 76 -29.02 31.68 0.37
C PRO A 76 -27.66 31.09 -0.02
N GLY A 77 -26.67 31.95 -0.26
CA GLY A 77 -25.32 31.53 -0.66
C GLY A 77 -24.39 31.34 0.53
N LEU A 78 -23.70 30.20 0.55
CA LEU A 78 -22.59 29.87 1.45
C LEU A 78 -21.45 30.92 1.43
N PRO A 79 -20.65 31.04 2.51
CA PRO A 79 -19.67 32.12 2.66
C PRO A 79 -18.57 32.07 1.59
N ARG A 80 -18.31 33.21 0.95
CA ARG A 80 -17.17 33.39 0.04
C ARG A 80 -15.95 33.91 0.82
N PRO A 81 -14.73 33.46 0.52
CA PRO A 81 -13.52 34.01 1.15
C PRO A 81 -13.38 35.51 0.87
N ALA A 82 -12.93 36.26 1.87
CA ALA A 82 -12.85 37.71 1.81
C ALA A 82 -11.73 38.17 0.86
N THR A 83 -12.03 39.14 -0.02
CA THR A 83 -11.00 39.75 -0.86
C THR A 83 -10.08 40.64 -0.01
N PHE A 84 -8.81 40.75 -0.38
CA PHE A 84 -7.79 41.54 0.33
C PHE A 84 -8.15 43.04 0.51
N ARG A 85 -8.99 43.57 -0.40
CA ARG A 85 -9.57 44.92 -0.27
C ARG A 85 -10.57 45.02 0.89
N ARG A 86 -11.37 43.98 1.12
CA ARG A 86 -12.38 43.93 2.19
C ARG A 86 -11.75 43.74 3.58
N GLN A 87 -10.73 42.89 3.68
CA GLN A 87 -9.92 42.77 4.91
C GLN A 87 -9.28 44.12 5.32
N ASN A 88 -8.84 44.93 4.35
CA ASN A 88 -8.28 46.26 4.62
C ASN A 88 -9.31 47.36 4.95
N SER A 89 -10.59 47.16 4.66
CA SER A 89 -11.68 48.04 5.12
C SER A 89 -12.23 47.67 6.50
N GLU A 90 -12.06 46.43 6.93
CA GLU A 90 -12.59 45.90 8.20
C GLU A 90 -11.60 46.01 9.38
N ARG A 91 -10.40 46.60 9.16
CA ARG A 91 -9.45 46.91 10.25
C ARG A 91 -10.06 47.90 11.23
N ARG A 92 -9.99 47.58 12.52
CA ARG A 92 -10.63 48.29 13.65
C ARG A 92 -10.32 49.80 13.71
N GLU A 93 -9.17 50.19 13.18
CA GLU A 93 -8.68 51.57 13.06
C GLU A 93 -9.47 52.44 12.06
N ARG A 94 -10.30 51.82 11.20
CA ARG A 94 -11.03 52.47 10.09
C ARG A 94 -12.56 52.41 10.23
N LEU A 95 -13.06 51.90 11.35
CA LEU A 95 -14.49 51.78 11.61
C LEU A 95 -14.98 52.99 12.43
N SER A 96 -15.93 53.76 11.89
CA SER A 96 -16.68 54.74 12.66
C SER A 96 -17.69 54.04 13.59
N PRO A 97 -18.01 54.61 14.77
CA PRO A 97 -19.11 54.10 15.60
C PRO A 97 -20.42 54.03 14.81
N VAL A 98 -21.18 52.96 15.01
CA VAL A 98 -22.51 52.77 14.40
C VAL A 98 -23.57 53.27 15.38
N ASP A 99 -24.38 54.25 14.95
CA ASP A 99 -25.55 54.68 15.70
C ASP A 99 -26.65 53.60 15.63
N PRO A 100 -27.13 53.05 16.76
CA PRO A 100 -28.07 51.94 16.77
C PRO A 100 -29.46 52.38 16.30
N SER A 101 -29.99 51.59 15.37
CA SER A 101 -31.30 51.81 14.74
C SER A 101 -32.45 51.59 15.72
N VAL A 102 -33.65 52.05 15.35
CA VAL A 102 -34.83 52.02 16.23
C VAL A 102 -35.25 50.59 16.61
N ASP A 103 -35.01 49.60 15.74
CA ASP A 103 -35.41 48.21 15.98
C ASP A 103 -34.44 47.46 16.90
N GLU A 104 -33.14 47.79 16.89
CA GLU A 104 -32.14 47.22 17.82
C GLU A 104 -32.38 47.64 19.28
N ARG A 105 -33.09 48.75 19.50
CA ARG A 105 -33.47 49.19 20.86
C ARG A 105 -34.61 48.38 21.47
N ARG A 106 -35.34 47.56 20.68
CA ARG A 106 -36.50 46.78 21.15
C ARG A 106 -36.16 45.38 21.65
N THR A 107 -35.05 44.79 21.21
CA THR A 107 -34.66 43.40 21.54
C THR A 107 -33.98 43.22 22.90
N VAL A 108 -33.64 44.29 23.60
CA VAL A 108 -32.88 44.26 24.88
C VAL A 108 -33.78 44.01 26.12
N SER A 109 -35.07 43.69 25.94
CA SER A 109 -36.07 43.68 27.02
C SER A 109 -36.58 42.29 27.45
N VAL A 110 -36.04 41.18 26.90
CA VAL A 110 -36.64 39.84 27.09
C VAL A 110 -35.89 38.91 28.07
N ASP A 111 -34.59 39.07 28.28
CA ASP A 111 -33.78 38.12 29.11
C ASP A 111 -33.74 38.41 30.63
N ARG A 112 -34.46 39.43 31.12
CA ARG A 112 -34.58 39.68 32.58
C ARG A 112 -35.73 38.88 33.21
N ARG A 113 -35.68 37.55 33.16
CA ARG A 113 -36.43 36.67 34.10
C ARG A 113 -35.99 35.20 34.10
N ARG A 114 -34.93 34.88 34.88
CA ARG A 114 -34.89 33.78 35.87
C ARG A 114 -33.47 33.53 36.41
N THR A 115 -33.24 33.88 37.66
CA THR A 115 -32.17 33.32 38.50
C THR A 115 -32.70 33.12 39.93
N LEU A 116 -31.99 32.31 40.71
CA LEU A 116 -32.06 32.09 42.17
C LEU A 116 -32.94 30.94 42.69
N SER A 117 -32.24 29.88 43.11
CA SER A 117 -32.42 29.26 44.43
C SER A 117 -31.07 28.73 44.93
N ALA A 118 -30.78 28.95 46.21
CA ALA A 118 -29.55 28.54 46.91
C ALA A 118 -29.75 27.16 47.61
N ARG A 119 -28.75 26.44 48.17
CA ARG A 119 -27.82 26.80 49.27
C ARG A 119 -26.71 25.72 49.46
N PRO A 120 -25.68 25.94 50.32
CA PRO A 120 -24.51 25.05 50.50
C PRO A 120 -24.38 24.32 51.85
N ALA A 121 -23.48 23.33 51.94
CA ALA A 121 -22.86 22.73 53.14
C ALA A 121 -21.50 22.11 52.71
N LEU A 122 -20.33 22.50 53.23
CA LEU A 122 -19.67 22.26 54.54
C LEU A 122 -18.88 20.94 54.67
N LEU A 123 -17.64 21.07 55.17
CA LEU A 123 -16.61 20.02 55.38
C LEU A 123 -16.89 19.14 56.61
N PRO A 124 -16.14 18.03 56.79
CA PRO A 124 -15.24 18.01 57.96
C PRO A 124 -13.84 17.41 57.71
N THR A 125 -12.95 17.61 58.70
CA THR A 125 -11.53 17.24 58.76
C THR A 125 -11.24 16.09 59.75
N SER A 126 -9.97 15.65 59.81
CA SER A 126 -9.32 14.79 60.85
C SER A 126 -9.52 13.26 60.68
N ALA A 127 -8.62 12.35 61.11
CA ALA A 127 -7.43 12.50 61.98
C ALA A 127 -6.32 11.43 61.75
N ILE A 128 -5.22 11.61 62.49
CA ILE A 128 -3.93 10.87 62.56
C ILE A 128 -4.00 9.50 63.27
N SER A 129 -3.18 8.52 62.83
CA SER A 129 -2.40 7.53 63.64
C SER A 129 -1.74 6.48 62.72
N LYS A 130 -0.65 5.74 62.98
CA LYS A 130 0.59 5.74 63.82
C LYS A 130 1.33 4.42 63.48
N LEU A 131 2.67 4.38 63.59
CA LEU A 131 3.58 3.21 63.40
C LEU A 131 3.44 2.14 64.53
N PRO A 132 3.95 0.86 64.44
CA PRO A 132 5.38 0.39 64.31
C PRO A 132 5.60 -0.69 63.21
N ALA A 133 6.77 -1.10 62.69
CA ALA A 133 8.20 -1.20 63.09
C ALA A 133 8.68 -2.62 63.52
N SER A 134 9.69 -3.16 62.80
CA SER A 134 10.61 -4.30 63.07
C SER A 134 11.68 -4.26 61.95
N GLU A 135 13.00 -4.18 62.14
CA GLU A 135 13.98 -5.13 62.74
C GLU A 135 13.92 -6.52 62.07
N GLY A 136 15.01 -7.16 61.59
CA GLY A 136 16.47 -6.85 61.65
C GLY A 136 17.31 -7.64 60.59
N PRO A 137 18.53 -8.16 60.87
CA PRO A 137 19.72 -7.80 60.05
C PRO A 137 20.68 -8.94 59.58
N THR A 138 21.78 -8.52 58.91
CA THR A 138 23.15 -9.12 58.75
C THR A 138 23.61 -9.72 57.37
N PRO A 139 24.92 -9.55 57.01
CA PRO A 139 25.58 -10.05 55.78
C PRO A 139 26.59 -11.21 56.04
N ASP A 140 27.64 -11.32 55.18
CA ASP A 140 28.77 -12.30 55.10
C ASP A 140 28.48 -13.59 54.30
N ASP A 141 29.44 -14.25 53.62
CA ASP A 141 30.78 -13.90 53.07
C ASP A 141 31.19 -15.05 52.09
N GLY A 142 32.23 -14.92 51.26
CA GLY A 142 32.70 -16.07 50.45
C GLY A 142 33.60 -15.78 49.25
N SER A 143 34.90 -15.57 49.49
CA SER A 143 35.96 -15.49 48.46
C SER A 143 36.64 -16.86 48.19
N SER A 144 37.09 -17.11 46.95
CA SER A 144 38.39 -17.76 46.69
C SER A 144 38.85 -17.68 45.22
N SER A 145 40.16 -17.54 45.04
CA SER A 145 40.97 -17.46 43.80
C SER A 145 41.18 -18.85 43.13
N ASP A 146 41.70 -19.03 41.89
CA ASP A 146 43.09 -18.72 41.47
C ASP A 146 43.37 -18.99 39.95
N LEU A 147 44.43 -18.34 39.46
CA LEU A 147 45.19 -18.62 38.21
C LEU A 147 46.34 -19.64 38.54
N PRO A 148 47.26 -20.13 37.65
CA PRO A 148 47.78 -19.49 36.42
C PRO A 148 48.35 -20.37 35.25
N THR A 149 48.92 -19.65 34.26
CA THR A 149 50.14 -19.93 33.45
C THR A 149 50.13 -20.71 32.09
N LYS A 150 50.67 -19.99 31.08
CA LYS A 150 51.43 -20.43 29.87
C LYS A 150 52.81 -21.03 30.27
N PRO A 151 53.58 -21.79 29.44
CA PRO A 151 54.23 -21.42 28.15
C PRO A 151 54.19 -22.56 27.07
N GLY A 152 54.82 -22.52 25.88
CA GLY A 152 55.58 -21.51 25.11
C GLY A 152 56.69 -22.15 24.24
N GLY A 153 56.81 -21.77 22.96
CA GLY A 153 57.87 -22.22 22.01
C GLY A 153 57.75 -23.66 21.49
N ASP A 154 58.51 -24.14 20.50
CA ASP A 154 59.23 -23.47 19.39
C ASP A 154 59.73 -24.55 18.38
N HIS A 155 60.16 -24.14 17.18
CA HIS A 155 61.07 -24.88 16.27
C HIS A 155 60.75 -26.30 15.67
N ASP A 156 60.56 -26.30 14.33
CA ASP A 156 61.49 -26.90 13.32
C ASP A 156 61.40 -28.38 12.86
N THR A 157 61.96 -28.58 11.64
CA THR A 157 62.39 -29.80 10.93
C THR A 157 61.40 -30.68 10.14
N SER A 158 61.72 -30.83 8.84
CA SER A 158 61.27 -31.93 7.96
C SER A 158 62.02 -33.25 8.27
N PRO A 159 61.69 -34.39 7.62
CA PRO A 159 62.49 -34.72 6.44
C PRO A 159 61.81 -35.48 5.27
N GLU A 160 62.48 -35.27 4.15
CA GLU A 160 62.56 -35.94 2.84
C GLU A 160 62.26 -37.45 2.68
N LYS A 161 61.82 -37.79 1.46
CA LYS A 161 62.35 -38.85 0.56
C LYS A 161 61.91 -38.52 -0.87
N GLU A 162 62.78 -38.25 -1.86
CA GLU A 162 63.67 -39.19 -2.58
C GLU A 162 62.92 -40.38 -3.23
N HIS A 163 63.13 -40.81 -4.48
CA HIS A 163 64.19 -40.61 -5.50
C HIS A 163 63.53 -40.83 -6.89
N SER A 164 63.88 -40.15 -8.00
CA SER A 164 64.90 -40.62 -8.98
C SER A 164 64.97 -39.67 -10.19
N ARG A 165 66.13 -39.59 -10.85
CA ARG A 165 66.40 -38.80 -12.09
C ARG A 165 66.54 -39.71 -13.30
N ASP A 166 66.22 -39.21 -14.51
CA ASP A 166 66.96 -39.50 -15.76
C ASP A 166 66.60 -38.49 -16.90
N PRO A 167 67.25 -38.46 -18.10
CA PRO A 167 67.80 -37.20 -18.65
C PRO A 167 67.00 -36.50 -19.79
N PRO A 168 67.40 -35.28 -20.22
CA PRO A 168 66.61 -34.42 -21.11
C PRO A 168 66.95 -34.53 -22.61
N PRO A 169 65.97 -34.27 -23.50
CA PRO A 169 66.21 -33.82 -24.88
C PRO A 169 65.45 -32.47 -25.15
N PRO A 170 65.41 -31.91 -26.39
CA PRO A 170 66.01 -30.60 -26.67
C PRO A 170 65.01 -29.42 -26.75
N ARG A 171 65.52 -28.18 -26.65
CA ARG A 171 64.75 -26.94 -26.88
C ARG A 171 64.26 -26.81 -28.33
N PRO A 172 63.03 -26.30 -28.51
CA PRO A 172 62.66 -25.45 -29.64
C PRO A 172 62.19 -24.04 -29.21
N SER A 173 62.57 -23.04 -30.01
CA SER A 173 61.95 -21.74 -30.31
C SER A 173 61.35 -20.83 -29.19
N PRO A 174 61.62 -19.51 -29.19
CA PRO A 174 60.90 -18.56 -28.36
C PRO A 174 59.46 -18.33 -28.85
N PRO A 175 58.50 -18.03 -27.96
CA PRO A 175 57.15 -17.61 -28.35
C PRO A 175 57.14 -16.18 -28.93
N PRO A 176 56.05 -15.75 -29.59
CA PRO A 176 55.87 -14.37 -30.07
C PRO A 176 55.80 -13.38 -28.90
N PRO A 177 55.91 -12.05 -29.15
CA PRO A 177 55.79 -11.06 -28.08
C PRO A 177 54.42 -11.16 -27.40
N GLU A 178 54.42 -11.12 -26.07
CA GLU A 178 53.21 -10.97 -25.27
C GLU A 178 52.46 -9.70 -25.72
N ALA A 179 51.25 -9.88 -26.25
CA ALA A 179 50.24 -8.88 -26.02
C ALA A 179 49.97 -8.87 -24.51
N ALA A 180 50.10 -7.70 -23.87
CA ALA A 180 49.78 -7.56 -22.46
C ALA A 180 48.36 -8.12 -22.21
N PRO A 181 48.13 -8.93 -21.17
CA PRO A 181 46.80 -9.40 -20.86
C PRO A 181 45.91 -8.19 -20.50
N ASP A 182 44.72 -8.16 -21.07
CA ASP A 182 43.66 -7.15 -20.84
C ASP A 182 43.03 -7.39 -19.44
N GLU A 183 43.86 -7.43 -18.37
CA GLU A 183 43.42 -7.75 -17.00
C GLU A 183 42.55 -6.63 -16.41
N ASP A 184 42.83 -5.38 -16.78
CA ASP A 184 42.07 -4.20 -16.32
C ASP A 184 40.58 -4.34 -16.69
N ARG A 185 40.26 -4.72 -17.94
CA ARG A 185 38.86 -4.85 -18.41
C ARG A 185 38.04 -5.92 -17.71
N ALA A 186 38.66 -7.04 -17.33
CA ALA A 186 37.97 -8.10 -16.60
C ALA A 186 37.69 -7.68 -15.14
N SER A 187 38.60 -6.91 -14.55
CA SER A 187 38.42 -6.36 -13.20
C SER A 187 37.41 -5.21 -13.16
N GLU A 188 37.40 -4.31 -14.15
CA GLU A 188 36.42 -3.22 -14.28
C GLU A 188 35.00 -3.77 -14.44
N ALA A 189 34.78 -4.71 -15.36
CA ALA A 189 33.47 -5.38 -15.51
C ALA A 189 33.00 -6.03 -14.20
N SER A 190 33.89 -6.73 -13.49
CA SER A 190 33.58 -7.33 -12.19
C SER A 190 33.24 -6.32 -11.08
N VAL A 191 33.70 -5.07 -11.19
CA VAL A 191 33.35 -3.99 -10.25
C VAL A 191 32.05 -3.33 -10.67
N GLN A 192 31.84 -3.12 -11.97
CA GLN A 192 30.63 -2.52 -12.53
C GLN A 192 29.39 -3.36 -12.22
N ASP A 193 29.47 -4.69 -12.39
CA ASP A 193 28.39 -5.62 -12.03
C ASP A 193 28.02 -5.52 -10.54
N LYS A 194 29.03 -5.45 -9.64
CA LYS A 194 28.79 -5.30 -8.19
C LYS A 194 28.15 -3.96 -7.81
N VAL A 195 28.51 -2.89 -8.52
CA VAL A 195 27.91 -1.55 -8.31
C VAL A 195 26.46 -1.54 -8.81
N ALA A 196 26.19 -2.18 -9.95
CA ALA A 196 24.83 -2.34 -10.48
C ALA A 196 23.95 -3.20 -9.54
N ASP A 197 24.47 -4.34 -9.05
CA ASP A 197 23.80 -5.18 -8.05
C ASP A 197 23.49 -4.41 -6.76
N GLN A 198 24.43 -3.60 -6.27
CA GLN A 198 24.24 -2.79 -5.08
C GLN A 198 23.19 -1.69 -5.29
N LEU A 199 23.20 -1.01 -6.44
CA LEU A 199 22.24 0.03 -6.79
C LEU A 199 20.82 -0.55 -6.95
N ALA A 200 20.69 -1.71 -7.60
CA ALA A 200 19.42 -2.43 -7.71
C ALA A 200 18.84 -2.78 -6.33
N LEU A 201 19.69 -3.22 -5.41
CA LEU A 201 19.27 -3.53 -4.04
C LEU A 201 18.84 -2.26 -3.28
N GLU A 202 19.55 -1.13 -3.44
CA GLU A 202 19.09 0.16 -2.90
C GLU A 202 17.75 0.63 -3.51
N LEU A 203 17.50 0.38 -4.79
CA LEU A 203 16.22 0.70 -5.44
C LEU A 203 15.05 -0.12 -4.87
N GLU A 204 15.29 -1.33 -4.37
CA GLU A 204 14.25 -2.19 -3.80
C GLU A 204 13.97 -1.90 -2.32
N VAL A 205 14.98 -1.50 -1.52
CA VAL A 205 14.83 -1.35 -0.05
C VAL A 205 14.99 0.08 0.46
N LYS A 206 15.62 0.97 -0.31
CA LYS A 206 16.02 2.32 0.13
C LYS A 206 15.32 3.43 -0.64
N TRP A 207 15.02 3.24 -1.92
CA TRP A 207 14.38 4.22 -2.80
C TRP A 207 13.08 3.68 -3.42
N ILE A 208 12.06 3.55 -2.57
CA ILE A 208 10.84 2.82 -2.91
C ILE A 208 9.85 3.74 -3.63
N LEU A 209 9.58 3.49 -4.91
CA LEU A 209 8.51 4.18 -5.65
C LEU A 209 7.14 3.68 -5.19
N ASN A 210 6.36 4.55 -4.54
CA ASN A 210 5.00 4.23 -4.09
C ASN A 210 3.97 4.53 -5.19
N LEU A 211 4.09 5.69 -5.85
CA LEU A 211 3.12 6.19 -6.83
C LEU A 211 3.81 7.16 -7.81
N SER A 212 3.36 7.20 -9.06
CA SER A 212 3.61 8.33 -9.97
C SER A 212 2.32 8.78 -10.64
N MET A 213 2.14 10.10 -10.75
CA MET A 213 0.99 10.71 -11.40
C MET A 213 1.42 11.81 -12.37
N ARG A 214 0.67 11.97 -13.46
CA ARG A 214 0.79 13.13 -14.37
C ARG A 214 -0.15 14.24 -13.93
N PHE A 215 0.24 15.49 -14.14
CA PHE A 215 -0.60 16.63 -13.77
C PHE A 215 -1.89 16.67 -14.61
N ARG A 216 -3.03 16.89 -13.94
CA ARG A 216 -4.38 16.87 -14.56
C ARG A 216 -4.66 18.04 -15.52
N ASP A 217 -3.75 19.00 -15.63
CA ASP A 217 -3.83 20.12 -16.58
C ASP A 217 -3.36 19.75 -17.99
N HIS A 218 -3.11 18.46 -18.26
CA HIS A 218 -2.59 17.90 -19.50
C HIS A 218 -1.20 18.42 -19.90
N THR A 219 -0.48 19.10 -18.99
CA THR A 219 0.94 19.40 -19.22
C THR A 219 1.78 18.12 -19.11
N PRO A 220 2.90 18.00 -19.85
CA PRO A 220 3.81 16.87 -19.72
C PRO A 220 4.68 17.07 -18.46
N ARG A 221 4.02 17.06 -17.30
CA ARG A 221 4.62 17.12 -15.98
C ARG A 221 4.23 15.86 -15.21
N GLU A 222 5.17 15.35 -14.43
CA GLU A 222 5.03 14.10 -13.69
C GLU A 222 5.51 14.31 -12.26
N LYS A 223 4.78 13.73 -11.29
CA LYS A 223 5.09 13.78 -9.86
C LYS A 223 5.21 12.37 -9.33
N PHE A 224 6.39 12.04 -8.84
CA PHE A 224 6.68 10.75 -8.20
C PHE A 224 6.59 10.90 -6.68
N PHE A 225 6.11 9.86 -6.02
CA PHE A 225 6.02 9.74 -4.57
C PHE A 225 6.88 8.56 -4.13
N VAL A 226 7.95 8.87 -3.40
CA VAL A 226 8.99 7.92 -3.01
C VAL A 226 9.11 7.86 -1.50
N THR A 227 9.26 6.65 -0.96
CA THR A 227 9.70 6.43 0.42
C THR A 227 11.20 6.22 0.40
N TYR A 228 11.95 7.19 0.94
CA TYR A 228 13.40 7.07 1.12
C TYR A 228 13.72 6.54 2.52
N ALA A 229 14.20 5.30 2.62
CA ALA A 229 14.62 4.72 3.90
C ALA A 229 16.05 5.22 4.25
N GLU A 230 16.12 6.43 4.80
CA GLU A 230 17.37 7.06 5.28
C GLU A 230 18.10 6.15 6.28
N GLN A 231 17.33 5.48 7.15
CA GLN A 231 17.79 4.43 8.07
C GLN A 231 16.70 3.32 8.11
N PRO A 232 17.01 2.08 8.55
CA PRO A 232 16.02 0.99 8.59
C PRO A 232 14.72 1.36 9.32
N ASN A 233 14.83 2.18 10.37
CA ASN A 233 13.76 2.69 11.21
C ASN A 233 13.43 4.19 10.98
N ARG A 234 13.99 4.84 9.96
CA ARG A 234 13.73 6.26 9.64
C ARG A 234 13.45 6.43 8.15
N TRP A 235 12.17 6.53 7.81
CA TRP A 235 11.73 6.70 6.43
C TRP A 235 11.31 8.14 6.16
N ARG A 236 11.60 8.64 4.96
CA ARG A 236 11.28 9.99 4.51
C ARG A 236 10.27 9.92 3.37
N ARG A 237 9.24 10.78 3.45
CA ARG A 237 8.34 11.03 2.31
C ARG A 237 9.02 12.02 1.37
N VAL A 238 9.28 11.58 0.16
CA VAL A 238 9.91 12.37 -0.90
C VAL A 238 8.94 12.49 -2.05
N THR A 239 8.74 13.71 -2.53
CA THR A 239 8.08 13.95 -3.82
C THR A 239 9.12 14.43 -4.82
N ILE A 240 8.93 14.08 -6.09
CA ILE A 240 9.86 14.46 -7.15
C ILE A 240 9.04 15.06 -8.27
N SER A 241 9.36 16.30 -8.63
CA SER A 241 8.62 17.05 -9.65
C SER A 241 9.45 17.19 -10.91
N CYS A 242 9.03 16.54 -11.99
CA CYS A 242 9.66 16.62 -13.31
C CYS A 242 8.77 17.41 -14.29
N ASP A 243 9.38 18.30 -15.06
CA ASP A 243 8.70 19.11 -16.09
C ASP A 243 9.37 18.87 -17.44
N TYR A 244 8.70 18.12 -18.32
CA TYR A 244 9.26 17.72 -19.62
C TYR A 244 9.02 18.77 -20.72
N ARG A 245 8.51 19.96 -20.37
CA ARG A 245 8.29 21.06 -21.33
C ARG A 245 9.63 21.68 -21.70
N ASP A 246 9.86 21.81 -23.00
CA ASP A 246 11.07 22.45 -23.56
C ASP A 246 12.39 21.81 -23.05
N ALA A 247 12.34 20.53 -22.68
CA ALA A 247 13.49 19.77 -22.18
C ALA A 247 14.65 19.73 -23.18
N PRO A 248 15.90 20.05 -22.77
CA PRO A 248 17.07 19.92 -23.64
C PRO A 248 17.28 18.48 -24.10
N ALA A 249 17.82 18.27 -25.31
CA ALA A 249 17.97 16.93 -25.89
C ALA A 249 18.83 15.99 -25.02
N ASP A 250 19.92 16.52 -24.45
CA ASP A 250 20.86 15.78 -23.60
C ASP A 250 20.53 15.96 -22.09
N SER A 251 19.25 16.12 -21.75
CA SER A 251 18.79 16.29 -20.35
C SER A 251 18.14 15.02 -19.78
N LEU A 252 18.17 14.90 -18.45
CA LEU A 252 17.43 13.88 -17.72
C LEU A 252 15.93 13.93 -18.05
N GLU A 253 15.36 15.12 -18.20
CA GLU A 253 13.94 15.31 -18.49
C GLU A 253 13.54 14.72 -19.85
N ASN A 254 14.38 14.88 -20.88
CA ASN A 254 14.14 14.28 -22.20
C ASN A 254 14.31 12.75 -22.16
N ASP A 255 15.32 12.24 -21.45
CA ASP A 255 15.50 10.81 -21.19
C ASP A 255 14.25 10.20 -20.53
N LEU A 256 13.79 10.80 -19.42
CA LEU A 256 12.60 10.37 -18.68
C LEU A 256 11.30 10.50 -19.49
N GLN A 257 11.24 11.39 -20.47
CA GLN A 257 10.09 11.50 -21.38
C GLN A 257 10.04 10.32 -22.36
N SER A 258 11.18 9.75 -22.74
CA SER A 258 11.27 8.59 -23.65
C SER A 258 10.93 7.25 -23.00
N LEU A 259 11.08 7.15 -21.67
CA LEU A 259 10.80 5.92 -20.91
C LEU A 259 9.30 5.68 -20.73
N ASN A 260 8.89 4.41 -20.88
CA ASN A 260 7.49 4.00 -20.79
C ASN A 260 7.09 3.58 -19.37
N SER A 261 8.00 2.97 -18.60
CA SER A 261 7.72 2.50 -17.25
C SER A 261 7.99 3.60 -16.21
N GLN A 262 7.04 3.81 -15.30
CA GLN A 262 7.23 4.70 -14.14
C GLN A 262 8.35 4.21 -13.22
N ARG A 263 8.58 2.88 -13.16
CA ARG A 263 9.69 2.27 -12.41
C ARG A 263 11.04 2.64 -13.03
N GLU A 264 11.23 2.39 -14.33
CA GLU A 264 12.45 2.78 -15.07
C GLU A 264 12.75 4.28 -14.91
N LYS A 265 11.71 5.14 -14.92
CA LYS A 265 11.87 6.57 -14.65
C LYS A 265 12.39 6.86 -13.23
N SER A 266 11.83 6.21 -12.22
CA SER A 266 12.27 6.39 -10.82
C SER A 266 13.69 5.85 -10.60
N GLU A 267 14.05 4.75 -11.27
CA GLU A 267 15.39 4.17 -11.27
C GLU A 267 16.40 5.15 -11.91
N ARG A 268 16.11 5.66 -13.11
CA ARG A 268 16.92 6.69 -13.80
C ARG A 268 17.01 8.01 -13.03
N ILE A 269 15.96 8.41 -12.32
CA ILE A 269 16.01 9.56 -11.40
C ILE A 269 17.01 9.28 -10.28
N TYR A 270 16.90 8.13 -9.60
CA TYR A 270 17.80 7.78 -8.49
C TYR A 270 19.25 7.69 -8.94
N GLU A 271 19.54 7.01 -10.06
CA GLU A 271 20.85 6.99 -10.72
C GLU A 271 21.44 8.40 -10.86
N SER A 272 20.63 9.34 -11.36
CA SER A 272 21.07 10.70 -11.70
C SER A 272 21.31 11.60 -10.48
N ILE A 273 20.72 11.27 -9.32
CA ILE A 273 20.87 12.05 -8.07
C ILE A 273 21.63 11.30 -6.97
N HIS A 274 21.99 10.03 -7.18
CA HIS A 274 22.52 9.10 -6.17
C HIS A 274 23.63 9.70 -5.30
N ALA A 275 24.66 10.23 -5.96
CA ALA A 275 25.82 10.86 -5.30
C ALA A 275 25.44 12.09 -4.46
N SER A 276 24.35 12.78 -4.81
CA SER A 276 23.85 13.97 -4.12
C SER A 276 22.90 13.64 -2.97
N VAL A 277 22.27 12.44 -2.94
CA VAL A 277 21.30 12.05 -1.91
C VAL A 277 21.81 12.23 -0.47
N PRO A 278 23.07 11.90 -0.12
CA PRO A 278 23.60 12.13 1.22
C PRO A 278 23.76 13.62 1.62
N GLU A 279 23.78 14.53 0.65
CA GLU A 279 23.89 15.99 0.89
C GLU A 279 22.52 16.68 0.97
N ILE A 280 21.45 16.01 0.54
CA ILE A 280 20.07 16.53 0.60
C ILE A 280 19.60 16.61 2.05
N HIS A 281 19.17 17.81 2.44
CA HIS A 281 18.55 18.04 3.75
C HIS A 281 17.05 17.70 3.68
N PHE A 282 16.69 16.48 4.08
CA PHE A 282 15.31 16.02 4.12
C PHE A 282 14.52 16.60 5.29
N PHE A 283 13.29 17.04 5.02
CA PHE A 283 12.32 17.49 6.01
C PHE A 283 11.70 16.31 6.78
N ASP A 284 11.27 16.54 8.02
CA ASP A 284 10.52 15.55 8.83
C ASP A 284 9.05 15.38 8.37
N THR A 285 8.60 16.22 7.44
CA THR A 285 7.26 16.22 6.81
C THR A 285 7.30 15.54 5.43
N VAL A 286 7.41 16.32 4.35
CA VAL A 286 7.54 15.85 2.96
C VAL A 286 8.55 16.73 2.22
N THR A 287 9.53 16.10 1.57
CA THR A 287 10.59 16.80 0.81
C THR A 287 10.29 16.73 -0.68
N ASN A 288 10.09 17.88 -1.35
CA ASN A 288 10.03 17.95 -2.81
C ASN A 288 11.43 18.16 -3.40
N LEU A 289 11.79 17.29 -4.35
CA LEU A 289 12.94 17.41 -5.23
C LEU A 289 12.44 17.82 -6.61
N LYS A 290 12.47 19.11 -6.93
CA LYS A 290 12.21 19.57 -8.30
C LYS A 290 13.49 19.43 -9.12
N LEU A 291 13.46 18.58 -10.14
CA LEU A 291 14.58 18.36 -11.07
C LEU A 291 14.51 19.40 -12.19
N GLU A 292 15.64 19.99 -12.55
CA GLU A 292 15.73 20.97 -13.63
C GLU A 292 17.15 21.05 -14.24
N THR A 293 17.31 20.68 -15.50
CA THR A 293 18.59 20.77 -16.22
C THR A 293 18.80 22.19 -16.75
N LYS A 294 19.91 22.83 -16.36
CA LYS A 294 20.35 24.17 -16.82
C LYS A 294 21.86 24.21 -17.00
N ASP A 295 22.31 24.88 -18.06
CA ASP A 295 23.72 25.02 -18.41
C ASP A 295 24.44 23.65 -18.45
N ASP A 296 23.81 22.69 -19.12
CA ASP A 296 24.25 21.29 -19.28
C ASP A 296 24.50 20.52 -17.97
N ARG A 297 23.83 20.93 -16.88
CA ARG A 297 23.92 20.30 -15.55
C ARG A 297 22.54 20.13 -14.93
N LEU A 298 22.33 18.99 -14.27
CA LEU A 298 21.12 18.73 -13.48
C LEU A 298 21.17 19.52 -12.16
N HIS A 299 20.13 20.32 -11.89
CA HIS A 299 19.92 21.00 -10.61
C HIS A 299 18.79 20.30 -9.85
N VAL A 300 19.01 20.07 -8.54
CA VAL A 300 18.00 19.50 -7.64
C VAL A 300 17.56 20.59 -6.68
N HIS A 301 16.36 21.14 -6.90
CA HIS A 301 15.78 22.16 -6.04
C HIS A 301 15.00 21.50 -4.89
N VAL A 302 15.57 21.56 -3.68
CA VAL A 302 15.00 20.96 -2.45
C VAL A 302 14.07 21.95 -1.76
N THR A 303 12.82 21.56 -1.51
CA THR A 303 11.80 22.37 -0.79
C THR A 303 10.88 21.48 0.05
N GLU A 304 10.16 22.03 1.02
CA GLU A 304 9.09 21.32 1.74
C GLU A 304 7.81 21.27 0.89
N ASP A 305 7.23 20.09 0.66
CA ASP A 305 6.01 19.94 -0.14
C ASP A 305 4.74 20.19 0.69
N ILE A 306 4.46 21.47 0.95
CA ILE A 306 3.33 21.90 1.79
C ILE A 306 1.96 21.36 1.36
N ASN A 307 1.81 20.91 0.11
CA ASN A 307 0.54 20.39 -0.41
C ASN A 307 0.36 18.89 -0.13
N GLU A 308 1.42 18.18 0.26
CA GLU A 308 1.43 16.74 0.51
C GLU A 308 1.65 16.39 1.99
N ILE A 309 1.84 17.41 2.85
CA ILE A 309 1.95 17.22 4.30
C ILE A 309 0.65 16.63 4.82
N ILE A 310 0.72 15.38 5.27
CA ILE A 310 -0.43 14.64 5.79
C ILE A 310 -0.80 15.18 7.18
N PRO A 311 -2.04 15.64 7.41
CA PRO A 311 -2.54 15.97 8.74
C PRO A 311 -2.88 14.68 9.50
N TYR A 312 -1.83 13.95 9.91
CA TYR A 312 -1.95 12.64 10.57
C TYR A 312 -2.95 12.66 11.75
N PRO A 313 -3.84 11.64 11.88
CA PRO A 313 -4.80 11.59 12.96
C PRO A 313 -4.12 11.63 14.34
N PRO A 314 -4.52 12.50 15.27
CA PRO A 314 -4.00 12.49 16.63
C PRO A 314 -4.50 11.25 17.40
N ILE A 315 -3.72 10.70 18.33
CA ILE A 315 -4.09 9.46 19.08
C ILE A 315 -5.47 9.55 19.74
N HIS A 316 -5.92 10.73 20.15
CA HIS A 316 -7.24 10.89 20.76
C HIS A 316 -8.41 10.56 19.80
N ALA A 317 -8.20 10.62 18.48
CA ALA A 317 -9.19 10.26 17.47
C ALA A 317 -9.41 8.74 17.32
N VAL A 318 -8.47 7.92 17.82
CA VAL A 318 -8.53 6.44 17.78
C VAL A 318 -8.57 5.80 19.18
N LYS A 319 -8.59 6.61 20.24
CA LYS A 319 -8.48 6.16 21.64
C LYS A 319 -9.61 5.23 22.09
N HIS A 320 -10.77 5.26 21.43
CA HIS A 320 -11.90 4.39 21.72
C HIS A 320 -11.69 2.93 21.29
N LEU A 321 -10.78 2.67 20.34
CA LEU A 321 -10.53 1.34 19.77
C LEU A 321 -9.76 0.39 20.72
N LYS A 322 -8.94 0.94 21.63
CA LYS A 322 -8.16 0.15 22.62
C LYS A 322 -7.33 -1.00 22.00
N CYS A 323 -6.75 -0.77 20.83
CA CYS A 323 -5.88 -1.72 20.14
C CYS A 323 -4.39 -1.57 20.53
N ALA A 324 -3.56 -2.52 20.08
CA ALA A 324 -2.11 -2.42 20.17
C ALA A 324 -1.59 -1.26 19.27
N MET A 325 -0.47 -0.65 19.70
CA MET A 325 0.16 0.48 19.02
C MET A 325 1.68 0.32 19.04
N TYR A 326 2.31 0.31 17.88
CA TYR A 326 3.77 0.25 17.71
C TYR A 326 4.29 1.59 17.17
N SER A 327 5.46 2.05 17.64
CA SER A 327 6.16 3.18 17.02
C SER A 327 6.73 2.78 15.65
N GLU A 328 7.05 3.76 14.80
CA GLU A 328 7.67 3.51 13.49
C GLU A 328 8.99 2.71 13.64
N SER A 329 9.74 2.94 14.73
CA SER A 329 10.96 2.21 15.07
C SER A 329 10.80 0.76 15.55
N GLU A 330 9.60 0.34 15.93
CA GLU A 330 9.27 -1.05 16.33
C GLU A 330 8.93 -1.93 15.10
N VAL A 331 8.91 -1.37 13.88
CA VAL A 331 8.48 -2.04 12.65
C VAL A 331 9.65 -2.28 11.69
N GLU A 332 10.03 -3.54 11.50
CA GLU A 332 11.09 -3.98 10.59
C GLU A 332 10.56 -4.08 9.14
N PHE A 333 11.23 -3.46 8.17
CA PHE A 333 10.91 -3.59 6.75
C PHE A 333 11.29 -4.98 6.22
N ASP A 334 10.43 -5.58 5.41
CA ASP A 334 10.71 -6.83 4.66
C ASP A 334 10.72 -6.54 3.15
N SER A 335 9.59 -6.09 2.59
CA SER A 335 9.50 -5.73 1.17
C SER A 335 8.42 -4.68 0.88
N HIS A 336 8.57 -3.93 -0.21
CA HIS A 336 7.46 -3.18 -0.81
C HIS A 336 6.46 -4.15 -1.46
N LEU A 337 5.20 -3.73 -1.57
CA LEU A 337 4.15 -4.46 -2.28
C LEU A 337 3.57 -3.57 -3.38
N SER A 338 2.79 -2.55 -3.01
CA SER A 338 2.24 -1.58 -3.96
C SER A 338 1.74 -0.34 -3.23
N GLY A 339 1.70 0.81 -3.92
CA GLY A 339 1.29 2.06 -3.29
C GLY A 339 2.11 2.35 -2.03
N PHE A 340 1.42 2.75 -0.97
CA PHE A 340 1.97 2.98 0.37
C PHE A 340 1.78 1.76 1.30
N VAL A 341 1.99 0.56 0.74
CA VAL A 341 1.77 -0.71 1.44
C VAL A 341 3.01 -1.60 1.36
N TYR A 342 3.40 -2.11 2.51
CA TYR A 342 4.67 -2.78 2.73
C TYR A 342 4.44 -4.07 3.54
N LYS A 343 5.18 -5.12 3.19
CA LYS A 343 5.37 -6.29 4.05
C LYS A 343 6.39 -5.93 5.12
N VAL A 344 6.06 -6.20 6.38
CA VAL A 344 6.87 -5.84 7.54
C VAL A 344 6.88 -6.94 8.57
N LYS A 345 7.76 -6.81 9.57
CA LYS A 345 7.84 -7.71 10.71
C LYS A 345 7.80 -6.92 12.03
N VAL A 346 6.98 -7.37 12.98
CA VAL A 346 6.76 -6.75 14.29
C VAL A 346 6.64 -7.87 15.33
N ASP A 347 7.41 -7.82 16.42
CA ASP A 347 7.44 -8.87 17.47
C ASP A 347 7.59 -10.32 16.93
N GLY A 348 8.27 -10.47 15.79
CA GLY A 348 8.46 -11.76 15.12
C GLY A 348 7.29 -12.21 14.21
N LEU A 349 6.17 -11.50 14.22
CA LEU A 349 5.03 -11.72 13.31
C LEU A 349 5.27 -10.99 11.99
N VAL A 350 4.86 -11.61 10.87
CA VAL A 350 4.88 -10.99 9.54
C VAL A 350 3.51 -10.39 9.25
N CYS A 351 3.51 -9.10 8.91
CA CYS A 351 2.31 -8.27 8.81
C CYS A 351 2.35 -7.44 7.52
N ILE A 352 1.21 -6.83 7.18
CA ILE A 352 1.13 -5.77 6.16
C ILE A 352 0.97 -4.42 6.85
N LYS A 353 1.94 -3.53 6.62
CA LYS A 353 1.90 -2.11 6.99
C LYS A 353 1.25 -1.32 5.86
N LYS A 354 0.15 -0.62 6.17
CA LYS A 354 -0.50 0.35 5.28
C LYS A 354 -0.35 1.76 5.86
N GLU A 355 0.25 2.67 5.11
CA GLU A 355 0.34 4.09 5.47
C GLU A 355 -0.76 4.93 4.80
N ILE A 356 -1.00 6.12 5.32
CA ILE A 356 -1.82 7.13 4.67
C ILE A 356 -1.11 7.60 3.39
N PRO A 357 -1.71 7.55 2.19
CA PRO A 357 -1.05 7.96 0.95
C PRO A 357 -0.73 9.46 0.85
N GLY A 358 -1.71 10.30 1.22
CA GLY A 358 -1.65 11.76 1.12
C GLY A 358 -2.70 12.44 2.00
N PRO A 359 -2.74 13.78 2.03
CA PRO A 359 -3.58 14.53 2.96
C PRO A 359 -5.08 14.29 2.77
N ASP A 360 -5.53 14.06 1.54
CA ASP A 360 -6.95 13.83 1.22
C ASP A 360 -7.48 12.46 1.69
N SER A 361 -6.59 11.50 2.01
CA SER A 361 -6.98 10.13 2.41
C SER A 361 -7.16 9.94 3.93
N VAL A 362 -7.02 10.99 4.74
CA VAL A 362 -7.03 10.88 6.22
C VAL A 362 -8.40 10.44 6.76
N GLU A 363 -9.51 10.94 6.19
CA GLU A 363 -10.87 10.53 6.60
C GLU A 363 -11.17 9.07 6.21
N GLU A 364 -10.67 8.63 5.05
CA GLU A 364 -10.83 7.28 4.52
C GLU A 364 -10.08 6.26 5.37
N PHE A 365 -8.82 6.56 5.70
CA PHE A 365 -7.98 5.75 6.60
C PHE A 365 -8.60 5.63 8.01
N LEU A 366 -9.20 6.70 8.53
CA LEU A 366 -9.94 6.63 9.79
C LEU A 366 -11.21 5.78 9.67
N TYR A 367 -11.92 5.84 8.54
CA TYR A 367 -13.08 4.98 8.29
C TYR A 367 -12.68 3.49 8.26
N GLU A 368 -11.62 3.15 7.51
CA GLU A 368 -11.08 1.79 7.41
C GLU A 368 -10.65 1.24 8.77
N ILE A 369 -9.90 2.01 9.58
CA ILE A 369 -9.50 1.60 10.94
C ILE A 369 -10.72 1.27 11.81
N ASN A 370 -11.77 2.10 11.77
CA ASN A 370 -12.98 1.87 12.57
C ASN A 370 -13.74 0.62 12.08
N ALA A 371 -13.80 0.41 10.76
CA ALA A 371 -14.44 -0.77 10.16
C ALA A 371 -13.69 -2.06 10.53
N LEU A 372 -12.39 -2.12 10.23
CA LEU A 372 -11.55 -3.29 10.50
C LEU A 372 -11.50 -3.62 12.01
N HIS A 373 -11.47 -2.62 12.88
CA HIS A 373 -11.56 -2.84 14.33
C HIS A 373 -12.94 -3.40 14.75
N ALA A 374 -14.05 -2.86 14.23
CA ALA A 374 -15.39 -3.38 14.51
C ALA A 374 -15.61 -4.81 14.00
N LEU A 375 -14.84 -5.20 12.97
CA LEU A 375 -14.85 -6.53 12.34
C LEU A 375 -13.77 -7.48 12.90
N THR A 376 -13.16 -7.15 14.05
CA THR A 376 -12.21 -8.05 14.74
C THR A 376 -12.88 -9.39 15.04
N GLY A 377 -12.36 -10.49 14.46
CA GLY A 377 -12.92 -11.83 14.59
C GLY A 377 -13.95 -12.23 13.52
N ALA A 378 -14.20 -11.39 12.52
CA ALA A 378 -14.95 -11.75 11.31
C ALA A 378 -14.23 -12.87 10.52
N ASN A 379 -14.99 -13.73 9.83
CA ASN A 379 -14.41 -14.89 9.17
C ASN A 379 -13.80 -14.55 7.80
N ASN A 380 -14.37 -13.56 7.11
CA ASN A 380 -14.04 -13.26 5.72
C ASN A 380 -13.68 -11.80 5.45
N VAL A 381 -13.29 -11.08 6.51
CA VAL A 381 -12.59 -9.79 6.46
C VAL A 381 -11.14 -10.01 6.91
N ILE A 382 -10.20 -9.20 6.42
CA ILE A 382 -8.81 -9.28 6.87
C ILE A 382 -8.69 -8.90 8.36
N GLU A 383 -7.82 -9.60 9.08
CA GLU A 383 -7.64 -9.38 10.51
C GLU A 383 -6.82 -8.11 10.76
N PHE A 384 -7.40 -7.21 11.57
CA PHE A 384 -6.74 -6.04 12.12
C PHE A 384 -5.84 -6.43 13.28
N GLN A 385 -4.57 -6.03 13.24
CA GLN A 385 -3.61 -6.36 14.30
C GLN A 385 -3.32 -5.17 15.22
N ALA A 386 -2.92 -4.02 14.67
CA ALA A 386 -2.44 -2.87 15.44
C ALA A 386 -2.45 -1.56 14.63
N LEU A 387 -2.19 -0.45 15.32
CA LEU A 387 -1.84 0.83 14.69
C LEU A 387 -0.34 1.09 14.77
N ILE A 388 0.16 1.87 13.82
CA ILE A 388 1.50 2.45 13.84
C ILE A 388 1.38 3.91 14.23
N VAL A 389 2.22 4.37 15.15
CA VAL A 389 2.24 5.73 15.69
C VAL A 389 3.64 6.34 15.55
N ASP A 390 3.75 7.67 15.65
CA ASP A 390 5.05 8.32 15.74
C ASP A 390 5.79 7.95 17.05
N GLU A 391 7.10 8.17 17.09
CA GLU A 391 7.96 7.88 18.26
C GLU A 391 7.44 8.55 19.56
N ASP A 392 6.90 9.77 19.45
CA ASP A 392 6.31 10.52 20.55
C ASP A 392 4.90 10.04 20.95
N ARG A 393 4.29 9.11 20.20
CA ARG A 393 2.93 8.59 20.36
C ARG A 393 1.86 9.69 20.43
N LYS A 394 1.97 10.69 19.55
CA LYS A 394 1.05 11.83 19.37
C LYS A 394 0.09 11.64 18.20
N VAL A 395 0.51 10.97 17.12
CA VAL A 395 -0.26 10.76 15.89
C VAL A 395 -0.19 9.32 15.37
N VAL A 396 -1.22 8.90 14.63
CA VAL A 396 -1.29 7.63 13.92
C VAL A 396 -0.68 7.81 12.52
N LYS A 397 0.26 6.94 12.16
CA LYS A 397 1.03 6.96 10.92
C LYS A 397 0.56 5.93 9.90
N GLY A 398 0.08 4.78 10.38
CA GLY A 398 -0.36 3.65 9.58
C GLY A 398 -1.12 2.62 10.39
N LEU A 399 -1.48 1.52 9.76
CA LEU A 399 -2.14 0.36 10.38
C LEU A 399 -1.45 -0.94 9.97
N LEU A 400 -1.62 -1.97 10.80
CA LEU A 400 -1.10 -3.33 10.59
C LEU A 400 -2.26 -4.32 10.46
N ILE A 401 -2.26 -5.09 9.37
CA ILE A 401 -3.19 -6.20 9.11
C ILE A 401 -2.42 -7.51 8.85
N SER A 402 -3.11 -8.64 9.00
CA SER A 402 -2.54 -9.96 8.69
C SER A 402 -2.16 -10.08 7.21
N LEU A 403 -1.07 -10.80 6.94
CA LEU A 403 -0.65 -11.17 5.58
C LEU A 403 -1.62 -12.18 4.96
N ALA A 404 -1.87 -12.03 3.66
CA ALA A 404 -2.54 -13.01 2.82
C ALA A 404 -1.57 -13.48 1.73
N GLU A 405 -1.02 -14.68 1.90
CA GLU A 405 0.19 -15.13 1.20
C GLU A 405 0.02 -15.39 -0.30
N TYR A 406 -1.21 -15.63 -0.78
CA TYR A 406 -1.50 -15.77 -2.20
C TYR A 406 -1.85 -14.43 -2.88
N GLY A 407 -1.84 -13.31 -2.15
CA GLY A 407 -2.11 -12.00 -2.73
C GLY A 407 -3.57 -11.81 -3.17
N ALA A 408 -3.78 -10.95 -4.16
CA ALA A 408 -5.10 -10.50 -4.60
C ALA A 408 -5.78 -11.47 -5.59
N LEU A 409 -7.11 -11.53 -5.52
CA LEU A 409 -7.91 -12.42 -6.35
C LEU A 409 -7.84 -12.08 -7.85
N VAL A 410 -7.61 -10.81 -8.20
CA VAL A 410 -7.37 -10.38 -9.58
C VAL A 410 -6.14 -11.06 -10.19
N ASP A 411 -5.03 -11.10 -9.46
CA ASP A 411 -3.77 -11.70 -9.92
C ASP A 411 -3.90 -13.24 -9.98
N LEU A 412 -4.55 -13.84 -8.98
CA LEU A 412 -4.84 -15.29 -8.98
C LEU A 412 -5.74 -15.73 -10.14
N LEU A 413 -6.70 -14.90 -10.56
CA LEU A 413 -7.55 -15.17 -11.73
C LEU A 413 -6.79 -14.99 -13.05
N PHE A 414 -5.87 -14.02 -13.13
CA PHE A 414 -5.01 -13.80 -14.28
C PHE A 414 -4.01 -14.95 -14.47
N GLU A 415 -3.31 -15.35 -13.40
CA GLU A 415 -2.24 -16.35 -13.44
C GLU A 415 -2.74 -17.79 -13.54
N MET A 416 -3.81 -18.14 -12.82
CA MET A 416 -4.31 -19.51 -12.70
C MET A 416 -5.61 -19.76 -13.46
N LYS A 417 -5.92 -18.94 -14.47
CA LYS A 417 -7.16 -18.96 -15.26
C LYS A 417 -7.62 -20.36 -15.66
N ASP A 418 -6.72 -21.16 -16.22
CA ASP A 418 -6.99 -22.53 -16.69
C ASP A 418 -6.84 -23.61 -15.60
N CYS A 419 -6.34 -23.26 -14.41
CA CYS A 419 -6.07 -24.18 -13.31
C CYS A 419 -7.10 -24.10 -12.17
N LEU A 420 -7.85 -23.00 -12.06
CA LEU A 420 -8.84 -22.79 -11.01
C LEU A 420 -10.11 -23.62 -11.21
N VAL A 421 -10.14 -24.79 -10.58
CA VAL A 421 -11.31 -25.67 -10.53
C VAL A 421 -12.53 -24.97 -9.93
N TRP A 422 -13.72 -25.28 -10.45
CA TRP A 422 -14.99 -24.65 -10.04
C TRP A 422 -15.20 -24.67 -8.53
N ALA A 423 -14.91 -25.78 -7.85
CA ALA A 423 -15.12 -25.91 -6.41
C ALA A 423 -14.33 -24.89 -5.57
N THR A 424 -13.15 -24.48 -6.01
CA THR A 424 -12.35 -23.42 -5.35
C THR A 424 -12.99 -22.05 -5.57
N ARG A 425 -13.39 -21.75 -6.81
CA ARG A 425 -14.07 -20.49 -7.17
C ARG A 425 -15.42 -20.35 -6.46
N GLU A 426 -16.17 -21.44 -6.31
CA GLU A 426 -17.41 -21.50 -5.53
C GLU A 426 -17.18 -21.32 -4.01
N ARG A 427 -16.08 -21.88 -3.47
CA ARG A 427 -15.68 -21.68 -2.06
C ARG A 427 -15.38 -20.21 -1.79
N TRP A 428 -14.56 -19.58 -2.63
CA TRP A 428 -14.24 -18.16 -2.53
C TRP A 428 -15.48 -17.30 -2.70
N ALA A 429 -16.35 -17.58 -3.67
CA ALA A 429 -17.63 -16.88 -3.83
C ALA A 429 -18.47 -16.87 -2.54
N LYS A 430 -18.61 -18.01 -1.86
CA LYS A 430 -19.34 -18.10 -0.58
C LYS A 430 -18.67 -17.28 0.53
N GLN A 431 -17.35 -17.33 0.63
CA GLN A 431 -16.55 -16.56 1.58
C GLN A 431 -16.65 -15.06 1.34
N ILE A 432 -16.60 -14.61 0.08
CA ILE A 432 -16.73 -13.20 -0.32
C ILE A 432 -18.13 -12.66 0.01
N VAL A 433 -19.18 -13.44 -0.27
CA VAL A 433 -20.57 -13.10 0.11
C VAL A 433 -20.69 -12.99 1.64
N GLN A 434 -20.11 -13.93 2.38
CA GLN A 434 -20.12 -13.91 3.86
C GLN A 434 -19.40 -12.68 4.42
N GLY A 435 -18.20 -12.36 3.91
CA GLY A 435 -17.43 -11.20 4.36
C GLY A 435 -18.15 -9.88 4.10
N LEU A 436 -18.81 -9.74 2.94
CA LEU A 436 -19.58 -8.53 2.64
C LEU A 436 -20.82 -8.41 3.53
N ALA A 437 -21.46 -9.54 3.86
CA ALA A 437 -22.54 -9.57 4.86
C ALA A 437 -22.03 -9.17 6.25
N GLU A 438 -20.88 -9.69 6.71
CA GLU A 438 -20.24 -9.30 7.98
C GLU A 438 -19.99 -7.77 8.03
N ILE A 439 -19.48 -7.17 6.96
CA ILE A 439 -19.28 -5.71 6.82
C ILE A 439 -20.60 -4.93 6.94
N HIS A 440 -21.65 -5.37 6.23
CA HIS A 440 -22.96 -4.70 6.24
C HIS A 440 -23.68 -4.85 7.57
N GLU A 441 -23.58 -6.00 8.25
CA GLU A 441 -24.13 -6.26 9.58
C GLU A 441 -23.45 -5.42 10.67
N ALA A 442 -22.14 -5.17 10.54
CA ALA A 442 -21.40 -4.23 11.38
C ALA A 442 -21.76 -2.75 11.14
N GLY A 443 -22.61 -2.45 10.15
CA GLY A 443 -23.06 -1.09 9.81
C GLY A 443 -22.11 -0.32 8.87
N PHE A 444 -21.14 -1.00 8.26
CA PHE A 444 -20.20 -0.42 7.31
C PHE A 444 -20.63 -0.70 5.86
N VAL A 445 -19.98 0.01 4.94
CA VAL A 445 -20.13 -0.12 3.48
C VAL A 445 -18.71 -0.32 2.97
N GLN A 446 -18.47 -1.33 2.14
CA GLN A 446 -17.11 -1.54 1.62
C GLN A 446 -16.77 -0.45 0.61
N GLY A 447 -17.69 -0.11 -0.30
CA GLY A 447 -17.67 1.16 -1.05
C GLY A 447 -16.73 1.25 -2.26
N ASP A 448 -15.86 0.26 -2.48
CA ASP A 448 -14.98 0.08 -3.63
C ASP A 448 -14.70 -1.42 -3.86
N PHE A 449 -15.77 -2.17 -4.19
CA PHE A 449 -15.72 -3.63 -4.13
C PHE A 449 -15.24 -4.24 -5.44
N THR A 450 -13.97 -4.63 -5.50
CA THR A 450 -13.32 -5.17 -6.70
C THR A 450 -12.53 -6.45 -6.42
N LEU A 451 -12.05 -7.11 -7.47
CA LEU A 451 -11.16 -8.28 -7.35
C LEU A 451 -9.81 -7.95 -6.69
N SER A 452 -9.35 -6.70 -6.77
CA SER A 452 -8.12 -6.23 -6.12
C SER A 452 -8.26 -6.12 -4.60
N ASN A 453 -9.49 -5.86 -4.13
CA ASN A 453 -9.82 -5.68 -2.71
C ASN A 453 -10.28 -6.98 -2.01
N ILE A 454 -9.95 -8.12 -2.63
CA ILE A 454 -10.15 -9.47 -2.10
C ILE A 454 -8.82 -10.21 -2.21
N VAL A 455 -8.34 -10.77 -1.09
CA VAL A 455 -7.07 -11.49 -1.01
C VAL A 455 -7.28 -12.92 -0.50
N VAL A 456 -6.34 -13.83 -0.78
CA VAL A 456 -6.40 -15.23 -0.32
C VAL A 456 -5.21 -15.55 0.59
N ASN A 457 -5.50 -16.09 1.78
CA ASN A 457 -4.47 -16.46 2.76
C ASN A 457 -3.95 -17.90 2.58
N ASN A 458 -2.90 -18.27 3.33
CA ASN A 458 -2.32 -19.62 3.35
C ASN A 458 -3.29 -20.79 3.64
N ARG A 459 -4.52 -20.53 4.11
CA ARG A 459 -5.59 -21.53 4.30
C ARG A 459 -6.53 -21.64 3.10
N GLU A 460 -6.17 -21.02 1.97
CA GLU A 460 -7.02 -20.86 0.77
C GLU A 460 -8.35 -20.13 1.04
N GLU A 461 -8.40 -19.28 2.07
CA GLU A 461 -9.59 -18.51 2.44
C GLU A 461 -9.56 -17.10 1.82
N ALA A 462 -10.64 -16.73 1.14
CA ALA A 462 -10.84 -15.36 0.69
C ALA A 462 -11.13 -14.42 1.88
N LYS A 463 -10.48 -13.27 1.91
CA LYS A 463 -10.63 -12.17 2.88
C LYS A 463 -10.82 -10.85 2.14
N ILE A 464 -11.75 -10.02 2.59
CA ILE A 464 -11.94 -8.65 2.09
C ILE A 464 -10.94 -7.71 2.79
N ILE A 465 -10.30 -6.85 2.01
CA ILE A 465 -9.41 -5.77 2.46
C ILE A 465 -10.01 -4.40 2.06
N ASP A 466 -9.32 -3.31 2.42
CA ASP A 466 -9.55 -1.97 1.84
C ASP A 466 -11.02 -1.49 1.96
N ILE A 467 -11.53 -1.39 3.20
CA ILE A 467 -12.92 -0.98 3.48
C ILE A 467 -13.03 0.55 3.41
N ASN A 468 -13.19 1.08 2.18
CA ASN A 468 -13.03 2.49 1.87
C ASN A 468 -14.24 3.06 1.10
N ARG A 469 -14.88 4.11 1.62
CA ARG A 469 -16.00 4.78 0.92
C ARG A 469 -15.57 5.70 -0.25
N ARG A 470 -14.49 5.35 -0.95
CA ARG A 470 -13.91 6.09 -2.10
C ARG A 470 -14.90 6.21 -3.26
N GLY A 471 -15.57 5.11 -3.56
CA GLY A 471 -16.57 5.00 -4.62
C GLY A 471 -16.18 3.98 -5.67
N CYS A 472 -16.90 4.02 -6.80
CA CYS A 472 -16.81 2.95 -7.77
C CYS A 472 -15.81 3.27 -8.89
N PRO A 473 -14.82 2.40 -9.17
CA PRO A 473 -13.92 2.55 -10.30
C PRO A 473 -14.65 2.40 -11.63
N VAL A 474 -14.03 2.90 -12.70
CA VAL A 474 -14.63 2.95 -14.04
C VAL A 474 -14.93 1.54 -14.55
N GLY A 475 -16.15 1.34 -15.07
CA GLY A 475 -16.64 0.06 -15.57
C GLY A 475 -17.33 -0.80 -14.51
N TRP A 476 -17.05 -0.55 -13.23
CA TRP A 476 -17.69 -1.24 -12.09
C TRP A 476 -18.98 -0.55 -11.65
N GLU A 477 -19.32 0.63 -12.19
CA GLU A 477 -20.39 1.46 -11.63
C GLU A 477 -21.81 0.88 -11.82
N PRO A 478 -22.64 0.90 -10.76
CA PRO A 478 -24.06 0.59 -10.85
C PRO A 478 -24.78 1.49 -11.89
N PRO A 479 -25.79 0.99 -12.64
CA PRO A 479 -26.49 1.76 -13.67
C PRO A 479 -27.13 3.08 -13.20
N GLU A 480 -27.48 3.18 -11.92
CA GLU A 480 -27.97 4.40 -11.27
C GLU A 480 -26.86 5.43 -11.06
N ILE A 481 -25.61 5.00 -10.86
CA ILE A 481 -24.44 5.87 -10.66
C ILE A 481 -23.91 6.37 -12.01
N THR A 482 -23.95 5.57 -13.09
CA THR A 482 -23.50 5.98 -14.44
C THR A 482 -24.10 7.32 -14.89
N LYS A 483 -25.39 7.56 -14.58
CA LYS A 483 -26.11 8.82 -14.92
C LYS A 483 -25.65 10.02 -14.09
N LEU A 484 -25.18 9.78 -12.86
CA LEU A 484 -24.67 10.80 -11.95
C LEU A 484 -23.24 11.21 -12.33
N ILE A 485 -22.40 10.24 -12.71
CA ILE A 485 -21.06 10.48 -13.28
C ILE A 485 -21.18 11.31 -14.57
N ALA A 486 -22.06 10.91 -15.50
CA ALA A 486 -22.31 11.63 -16.74
C ALA A 486 -22.83 13.08 -16.53
N SER A 487 -23.36 13.41 -15.35
CA SER A 487 -23.77 14.76 -14.97
C SER A 487 -22.80 15.46 -13.99
N SER A 488 -21.59 14.92 -13.83
CA SER A 488 -20.53 15.45 -12.96
C SER A 488 -20.95 15.67 -11.50
N GLN A 489 -21.84 14.80 -10.98
CA GLN A 489 -22.27 14.86 -9.59
C GLN A 489 -21.34 14.05 -8.68
N ARG A 490 -21.15 14.50 -7.43
CA ARG A 490 -20.35 13.77 -6.43
C ARG A 490 -21.05 12.47 -6.05
N ILE A 491 -20.49 11.34 -6.50
CA ILE A 491 -21.10 10.01 -6.34
C ILE A 491 -21.00 9.43 -4.92
N SER A 492 -20.09 9.91 -4.07
CA SER A 492 -19.83 9.36 -2.72
C SER A 492 -21.07 9.31 -1.81
N MET A 493 -22.04 10.21 -2.01
CA MET A 493 -23.33 10.18 -1.30
C MET A 493 -24.23 8.99 -1.67
N TYR A 494 -24.03 8.42 -2.86
CA TYR A 494 -24.80 7.30 -3.42
C TYR A 494 -24.13 5.94 -3.19
N ILE A 495 -22.86 5.94 -2.76
CA ILE A 495 -22.13 4.73 -2.35
C ILE A 495 -22.71 4.21 -1.04
N GLY A 496 -23.12 2.94 -1.04
CA GLY A 496 -23.84 2.29 0.06
C GLY A 496 -24.03 0.80 -0.21
N VAL A 497 -24.70 0.08 0.69
CA VAL A 497 -24.89 -1.38 0.56
C VAL A 497 -25.47 -1.86 -0.78
N LYS A 498 -26.14 -0.99 -1.55
CA LYS A 498 -26.66 -1.31 -2.89
C LYS A 498 -25.60 -1.23 -4.00
N SER A 499 -24.63 -0.31 -3.92
CA SER A 499 -23.50 -0.31 -4.85
C SER A 499 -22.62 -1.54 -4.62
N ASP A 500 -22.35 -1.86 -3.35
CA ASP A 500 -21.58 -3.05 -2.97
C ASP A 500 -22.22 -4.34 -3.51
N LEU A 501 -23.56 -4.47 -3.46
CA LEU A 501 -24.27 -5.64 -4.01
C LEU A 501 -24.21 -5.74 -5.55
N PHE A 502 -24.18 -4.61 -6.26
CA PHE A 502 -23.97 -4.62 -7.71
C PHE A 502 -22.54 -5.08 -8.04
N GLN A 503 -21.55 -4.51 -7.34
CA GLN A 503 -20.14 -4.86 -7.49
C GLN A 503 -19.86 -6.32 -7.07
N LEU A 504 -20.54 -6.86 -6.05
CA LEU A 504 -20.52 -8.28 -5.71
C LEU A 504 -21.00 -9.13 -6.89
N GLY A 505 -22.02 -8.69 -7.63
CA GLY A 505 -22.46 -9.34 -8.87
C GLY A 505 -21.34 -9.41 -9.92
N MET A 506 -20.53 -8.36 -10.06
CA MET A 506 -19.35 -8.33 -10.94
C MET A 506 -18.25 -9.30 -10.46
N VAL A 507 -17.95 -9.35 -9.15
CA VAL A 507 -17.00 -10.31 -8.56
C VAL A 507 -17.45 -11.77 -8.76
N LEU A 508 -18.73 -12.06 -8.52
CA LEU A 508 -19.29 -13.40 -8.70
C LEU A 508 -19.30 -13.83 -10.19
N TRP A 509 -19.52 -12.89 -11.10
CA TRP A 509 -19.41 -13.12 -12.54
C TRP A 509 -17.96 -13.40 -12.96
N ALA A 510 -17.00 -12.59 -12.50
CA ALA A 510 -15.57 -12.81 -12.70
C ALA A 510 -15.12 -14.21 -12.22
N LEU A 511 -15.55 -14.61 -11.02
CA LEU A 511 -15.29 -15.95 -10.49
C LEU A 511 -15.97 -17.06 -11.31
N ALA A 512 -17.17 -16.85 -11.84
CA ALA A 512 -17.86 -17.86 -12.64
C ALA A 512 -17.18 -18.10 -14.00
N GLU A 513 -16.83 -17.02 -14.69
CA GLU A 513 -16.19 -17.05 -16.03
C GLU A 513 -14.67 -17.25 -15.98
N GLY A 514 -14.03 -17.08 -14.82
CA GLY A 514 -12.56 -17.10 -14.70
C GLY A 514 -11.92 -15.88 -15.36
N ASN A 515 -12.51 -14.70 -15.18
CA ASN A 515 -12.07 -13.47 -15.84
C ASN A 515 -11.61 -12.41 -14.82
N ASP A 516 -10.37 -11.97 -14.94
CA ASP A 516 -9.71 -10.95 -14.12
C ASP A 516 -10.14 -9.51 -14.49
N GLU A 517 -10.64 -9.29 -15.70
CA GLU A 517 -11.14 -7.97 -16.16
C GLU A 517 -12.64 -8.05 -16.52
N PRO A 518 -13.56 -8.24 -15.55
CA PRO A 518 -15.00 -8.35 -15.82
C PRO A 518 -15.61 -7.09 -16.44
N GLU A 519 -15.07 -5.91 -16.15
CA GLU A 519 -15.49 -4.63 -16.72
C GLU A 519 -15.20 -4.49 -18.23
N SER A 520 -14.31 -5.32 -18.79
CA SER A 520 -14.04 -5.37 -20.23
C SER A 520 -15.18 -5.97 -21.05
N GLN A 521 -16.09 -6.70 -20.38
CA GLN A 521 -17.16 -7.44 -21.04
C GLN A 521 -18.43 -6.59 -21.17
N PRO A 522 -19.20 -6.74 -22.27
CA PRO A 522 -20.50 -6.09 -22.38
C PRO A 522 -21.42 -6.61 -21.26
N ARG A 523 -22.20 -5.71 -20.66
CA ARG A 523 -23.07 -6.09 -19.53
C ARG A 523 -24.10 -7.13 -20.01
N PRO A 524 -24.48 -8.15 -19.20
CA PRO A 524 -25.41 -9.20 -19.64
C PRO A 524 -26.79 -8.70 -20.12
N THR A 525 -27.18 -7.48 -19.76
CA THR A 525 -28.39 -6.78 -20.26
C THR A 525 -28.29 -6.37 -21.73
N ASP A 526 -27.06 -6.19 -22.22
CA ASP A 526 -26.75 -5.71 -23.58
C ASP A 526 -26.45 -6.90 -24.51
N TRP A 527 -26.47 -8.12 -23.97
CA TRP A 527 -26.31 -9.36 -24.73
C TRP A 527 -27.48 -9.54 -25.72
N PRO A 528 -27.23 -9.77 -27.02
CA PRO A 528 -28.29 -9.93 -28.02
C PRO A 528 -29.15 -11.18 -27.72
N PRO A 529 -30.49 -11.12 -27.83
CA PRO A 529 -31.39 -12.19 -27.38
C PRO A 529 -30.93 -13.59 -27.84
N ARG A 530 -30.69 -14.43 -26.83
CA ARG A 530 -29.76 -15.57 -26.82
C ARG A 530 -29.76 -16.50 -28.04
N THR A 531 -28.57 -16.70 -28.61
CA THR A 531 -28.10 -17.98 -29.17
C THR A 531 -27.27 -18.77 -28.14
N SER A 532 -27.74 -18.85 -26.89
CA SER A 532 -27.00 -19.52 -25.81
C SER A 532 -27.16 -21.05 -25.88
N SER A 533 -26.08 -21.75 -26.28
CA SER A 533 -26.05 -23.23 -26.32
C SER A 533 -24.78 -23.85 -25.71
N ARG A 534 -23.83 -23.05 -25.16
CA ARG A 534 -22.48 -23.55 -24.82
C ARG A 534 -21.90 -23.28 -23.43
N TYR A 535 -22.48 -22.41 -22.60
CA TYR A 535 -21.78 -21.93 -21.37
C TYR A 535 -22.51 -22.11 -20.04
N PHE A 536 -23.68 -22.75 -20.01
CA PHE A 536 -24.30 -23.16 -18.76
C PHE A 536 -24.45 -24.69 -18.76
N PRO A 537 -23.69 -25.45 -17.94
CA PRO A 537 -24.14 -26.78 -17.57
C PRO A 537 -25.53 -26.64 -16.91
N PRO A 538 -26.45 -27.59 -17.13
CA PRO A 538 -27.78 -27.49 -16.55
C PRO A 538 -27.67 -27.47 -15.02
N TRP A 539 -28.19 -26.41 -14.40
CA TRP A 539 -28.33 -26.30 -12.95
C TRP A 539 -29.28 -27.39 -12.44
N THR A 540 -28.76 -28.58 -12.19
CA THR A 540 -29.47 -29.64 -11.48
C THR A 540 -29.58 -29.26 -10.01
N ILE A 541 -30.63 -28.50 -9.70
CA ILE A 541 -31.15 -28.38 -8.34
C ILE A 541 -31.67 -29.77 -7.95
N THR A 542 -30.81 -30.56 -7.31
CA THR A 542 -31.26 -31.70 -6.51
C THR A 542 -32.00 -31.14 -5.30
N THR A 543 -33.32 -31.37 -5.28
CA THR A 543 -34.25 -31.08 -4.18
C THR A 543 -34.08 -32.03 -3.01
#